data_AF-A0A2H0TRX0-F1
#
_entry.id   AF-A0A2H0TRX0-F1
#
_cell.length_a   1.000
_cell.length_b   1.000
_cell.length_c   1.000
_cell.angle_alpha   90.00
_cell.angle_beta   90.00
_cell.angle_gamma   90.00
#
_symmetry.space_group_name_H-M   'P 1'
#
loop_
_entity.id
_entity.type
_entity.pdbx_description
1 polymer ?
#
loop_
_entity_poly.entity_id
_entity_poly.type
_entity_poly.pdbx_seq_one_letter_code
_entity_poly.pdbx_strand_id
1 'polypeptide(L)'
;PGGIVVLTNWHLTPETIKPDYREFTPREYLIPWKNQDGAVVGERYYHAFTEEELHLLCEKAGLHVEKQWSTAPDETRTTQNRGNFVSICTTVSVTSKQK
;
A
#
# COMPACT_ATOMS: atom_id res chain seq x y z
N PRO A 1 23.22 1.62 9.36
CA PRO A 1 22.46 0.35 9.58
C PRO A 1 21.62 0.45 10.84
N GLY A 2 20.47 -0.23 10.90
CA GLY A 2 19.54 -0.16 12.03
C GLY A 2 18.52 1.00 12.00
N GLY A 3 18.39 1.73 10.88
CA GLY A 3 17.28 2.67 10.70
C GLY A 3 15.96 1.91 10.52
N ILE A 4 14.88 2.42 11.11
CA ILE A 4 13.52 1.85 11.00
C ILE A 4 12.71 2.68 10.02
N VAL A 5 12.03 2.01 9.09
CA VAL A 5 11.06 2.60 8.18
C VAL A 5 9.70 1.99 8.48
N VAL A 6 8.70 2.84 8.69
CA VAL A 6 7.30 2.42 8.82
C VAL A 6 6.56 2.90 7.58
N LEU A 7 5.99 1.97 6.83
CA LEU A 7 5.25 2.24 5.60
C LEU A 7 3.78 1.92 5.82
N THR A 8 2.90 2.78 5.30
CA THR A 8 1.46 2.55 5.25
C THR A 8 0.98 2.70 3.82
N ASN A 9 0.40 1.65 3.28
CA ASN A 9 -0.10 1.58 1.91
C ASN A 9 -1.59 1.27 1.92
N TRP A 10 -2.37 1.86 0.99
CA TRP A 10 -3.79 1.55 0.90
C TRP A 10 -4.00 0.08 0.55
N HIS A 11 -4.82 -0.60 1.34
CA HIS A 11 -5.29 -1.94 1.00
C HIS A 11 -6.55 -1.80 0.15
N LEU A 12 -6.36 -1.63 -1.15
CA LEU A 12 -7.45 -1.46 -2.11
C LEU A 12 -7.92 -2.84 -2.61
N THR A 13 -9.00 -3.34 -2.02
CA THR A 13 -9.67 -4.59 -2.39
C THR A 13 -10.96 -4.34 -3.17
N PRO A 14 -11.55 -5.36 -3.85
CA PRO A 14 -12.86 -5.24 -4.49
C PRO A 14 -13.95 -4.65 -3.59
N GLU A 15 -13.91 -4.92 -2.28
CA GLU A 15 -14.88 -4.41 -1.30
C GLU A 15 -14.67 -2.93 -0.94
N THR A 16 -13.48 -2.39 -1.17
CA THR A 16 -13.12 -0.99 -0.86
C THR A 16 -13.18 -0.06 -2.06
N ILE A 17 -13.17 -0.63 -3.26
CA ILE A 17 -13.29 0.09 -4.51
C ILE A 17 -14.70 0.69 -4.60
N LYS A 18 -14.75 2.01 -4.82
CA LYS A 18 -16.02 2.73 -4.96
C LYS A 18 -16.48 2.70 -6.42
N PRO A 19 -17.79 2.88 -6.67
CA PRO A 19 -18.31 2.93 -8.05
C PRO A 19 -17.68 4.01 -8.93
N ASP A 20 -17.17 5.10 -8.35
CA ASP A 20 -16.50 6.18 -9.08
C ASP A 20 -15.00 5.95 -9.28
N TYR A 21 -14.45 4.81 -8.86
CA TYR A 21 -13.05 4.45 -9.10
C TYR A 21 -12.97 3.70 -10.42
N ARG A 22 -12.24 4.27 -11.38
CA ARG A 22 -12.11 3.68 -12.71
C ARG A 22 -10.86 2.81 -12.77
N GLU A 23 -11.03 1.53 -13.07
CA GLU A 23 -9.90 0.66 -13.39
C GLU A 23 -9.33 1.05 -14.76
N PHE A 24 -8.04 1.39 -14.80
CA PHE A 24 -7.33 1.77 -16.03
C PHE A 24 -6.63 0.55 -16.64
N THR A 25 -5.97 -0.24 -15.80
CA THR A 25 -5.45 -1.59 -16.09
C THR A 25 -5.63 -2.46 -14.85
N PRO A 26 -5.47 -3.79 -14.91
CA PRO A 26 -5.68 -4.65 -13.75
C PRO A 26 -4.90 -4.21 -12.51
N ARG A 27 -5.61 -3.95 -11.40
CA ARG A 27 -5.07 -3.41 -10.13
C ARG A 27 -4.59 -1.94 -10.18
N GLU A 28 -4.77 -1.23 -11.28
CA GLU A 28 -4.47 0.20 -11.41
C GLU A 28 -5.75 1.02 -11.53
N TYR A 29 -5.92 1.99 -10.64
CA TYR A 29 -7.15 2.77 -10.50
C TYR A 29 -6.90 4.26 -10.64
N LEU A 30 -7.80 4.91 -11.38
CA LEU A 30 -7.94 6.36 -11.42
C LEU A 30 -9.10 6.74 -10.50
N ILE A 31 -8.74 7.42 -9.42
CA ILE A 31 -9.66 7.81 -8.35
C ILE A 31 -9.96 9.30 -8.47
N PRO A 32 -11.22 9.76 -8.38
CA PRO A 32 -11.53 11.18 -8.40
C PRO A 32 -10.87 11.92 -7.23
N TRP A 33 -10.10 12.97 -7.54
CA TRP A 33 -9.64 13.96 -6.56
C TRP A 33 -10.69 15.06 -6.49
N LYS A 34 -11.31 15.21 -5.31
CA LYS A 34 -12.37 16.21 -5.08
C LYS A 34 -11.84 17.38 -4.25
N ASN A 35 -12.29 18.59 -4.54
CA ASN A 35 -12.05 19.76 -3.69
C ASN A 35 -12.97 19.73 -2.44
N GLN A 36 -12.94 20.79 -1.64
CA GLN A 36 -13.76 20.90 -0.42
C GLN A 36 -15.27 20.92 -0.71
N ASP A 37 -15.67 21.41 -1.89
CA ASP A 37 -17.08 21.46 -2.33
C ASP A 37 -17.54 20.12 -2.94
N GLY A 38 -16.67 19.11 -3.00
CA GLY A 38 -16.95 17.82 -3.61
C GLY A 38 -16.84 17.80 -5.14
N ALA A 39 -16.46 18.92 -5.77
CA ALA A 39 -16.23 18.98 -7.21
C ALA A 39 -14.95 18.23 -7.58
N VAL A 40 -15.01 17.41 -8.63
CA VAL A 40 -13.83 16.70 -9.16
C VAL A 40 -12.90 17.70 -9.83
N VAL A 41 -11.68 17.82 -9.32
CA VAL A 41 -10.63 18.71 -9.84
C VAL A 41 -9.52 17.96 -10.57
N GLY A 42 -9.56 16.63 -10.56
CA GLY A 42 -8.65 15.76 -11.29
C GLY A 42 -8.86 14.29 -10.95
N GLU A 43 -8.02 13.44 -11.54
CA GLU A 43 -7.91 12.01 -11.21
C GLU A 43 -6.54 11.77 -10.54
N ARG A 44 -6.50 10.91 -9.52
CA ARG A 44 -5.27 10.43 -8.89
C ARG A 44 -5.09 8.96 -9.18
N TYR A 45 -3.87 8.59 -9.53
CA TYR A 45 -3.48 7.22 -9.80
C TYR A 45 -3.20 6.46 -8.50
N TYR A 46 -3.72 5.25 -8.39
CA TYR A 46 -3.46 4.30 -7.30
C TYR A 46 -3.20 2.91 -7.86
N HIS A 47 -2.18 2.24 -7.31
CA HIS A 47 -1.93 0.82 -7.53
C HIS A 47 -2.44 0.02 -6.33
N ALA A 48 -3.27 -0.99 -6.56
CA ALA A 48 -3.74 -1.93 -5.57
C ALA A 48 -2.65 -2.97 -5.28
N PHE A 49 -1.71 -2.60 -4.42
CA PHE A 49 -0.65 -3.48 -3.95
C PHE A 49 -1.20 -4.73 -3.27
N THR A 50 -0.52 -5.86 -3.45
CA THR A 50 -0.66 -7.02 -2.57
C THR A 50 0.37 -6.96 -1.44
N GLU A 51 0.13 -7.71 -0.36
CA GLU A 51 1.09 -7.82 0.74
C GLU A 51 2.45 -8.35 0.26
N GLU A 52 2.44 -9.41 -0.55
CA GLU A 52 3.63 -10.02 -1.16
C GLU A 52 4.38 -9.03 -2.06
N GLU A 53 3.66 -8.24 -2.86
CA GLU A 53 4.30 -7.25 -3.73
C GLU A 53 5.05 -6.19 -2.92
N LEU A 54 4.44 -5.68 -1.84
CA LEU A 54 5.09 -4.73 -0.94
C LEU A 54 6.30 -5.35 -0.23
N HIS A 55 6.21 -6.63 0.15
CA HIS A 55 7.32 -7.36 0.76
C HIS A 55 8.53 -7.41 -0.19
N LEU A 56 8.31 -7.89 -1.42
CA LEU A 56 9.34 -8.01 -2.44
C LEU A 56 9.94 -6.66 -2.83
N LEU A 57 9.13 -5.59 -2.87
CA LEU A 57 9.63 -4.23 -3.10
C LEU A 57 10.54 -3.75 -1.97
N CYS A 58 10.22 -4.06 -0.71
CA CYS A 58 11.09 -3.73 0.42
C CYS A 58 12.42 -4.47 0.33
N GLU A 59 12.40 -5.78 0.05
CA GLU A 59 13.63 -6.56 -0.12
C GLU A 59 14.50 -6.05 -1.28
N LYS A 60 13.87 -5.76 -2.41
CA LYS A 60 14.54 -5.18 -3.59
C LYS A 60 15.16 -3.82 -3.29
N ALA A 61 14.55 -3.04 -2.40
CA ALA A 61 15.08 -1.76 -1.93
C ALA A 61 16.20 -1.90 -0.88
N GLY A 62 16.60 -3.13 -0.51
CA GLY A 62 17.60 -3.37 0.52
C GLY A 62 17.09 -3.13 1.93
N LEU A 63 15.80 -3.34 2.16
CA LEU A 63 15.17 -3.32 3.48
C LEU A 63 14.85 -4.75 3.92
N HIS A 64 14.99 -5.02 5.21
CA HIS A 64 14.48 -6.24 5.82
C HIS A 64 13.11 -5.98 6.41
N VAL A 65 12.10 -6.78 6.05
CA VAL A 65 10.73 -6.65 6.57
C VAL A 65 10.64 -7.40 7.90
N GLU A 66 10.49 -6.67 9.00
CA GLU A 66 10.36 -7.24 10.35
C GLU A 66 8.94 -7.70 10.62
N LYS A 67 7.97 -6.90 10.16
CA LYS A 67 6.54 -7.17 10.36
C LYS A 67 5.73 -6.53 9.25
N GLN A 68 4.74 -7.26 8.76
CA GLN A 68 3.78 -6.79 7.79
C GLN A 68 2.39 -7.30 8.15
N TRP A 69 1.36 -6.46 8.02
CA TRP A 69 -0.04 -6.86 8.24
C TRP A 69 -1.02 -5.89 7.58
N SER A 70 -2.24 -6.36 7.34
CA SER A 70 -3.38 -5.50 7.00
C SER A 70 -4.07 -4.98 8.26
N THR A 71 -4.40 -3.69 8.31
CA THR A 71 -5.23 -3.11 9.38
C THR A 71 -6.72 -3.21 9.09
N ALA A 72 -7.13 -3.77 7.95
CA ALA A 72 -8.53 -4.05 7.71
C ALA A 72 -8.98 -5.10 8.76
N PRO A 73 -10.14 -4.92 9.41
CA PRO A 73 -10.65 -5.93 10.34
C PRO A 73 -10.77 -7.28 9.61
N ASP A 74 -10.46 -8.37 10.32
CA ASP A 74 -10.68 -9.73 9.82
C ASP A 74 -12.05 -9.84 9.13
N GLU A 75 -12.11 -10.64 8.05
CA GLU A 75 -13.26 -10.86 7.16
C GLU A 75 -14.60 -11.16 7.88
N THR A 76 -14.58 -11.39 9.20
CA THR A 76 -15.72 -11.68 10.07
C THR A 76 -16.33 -10.47 10.80
N ARG A 77 -15.73 -9.26 10.73
CA ARG A 77 -16.25 -8.06 11.43
C ARG A 77 -16.78 -6.98 10.49
N THR A 78 -18.05 -7.15 10.19
CA THR A 78 -19.04 -6.21 9.66
C THR A 78 -18.62 -4.73 9.45
N THR A 79 -18.63 -4.35 8.16
CA THR A 79 -19.04 -3.07 7.54
C THR A 79 -18.05 -1.94 7.26
N GLN A 80 -16.76 -2.02 7.62
CA GLN A 80 -15.75 -1.12 7.03
C GLN A 80 -14.41 -1.81 6.83
N ASN A 81 -14.25 -2.56 5.73
CA ASN A 81 -12.98 -3.15 5.28
C ASN A 81 -11.97 -2.09 4.79
N ARG A 82 -11.89 -0.91 5.43
CA ARG A 82 -10.97 0.16 5.04
C ARG A 82 -9.70 0.06 5.87
N GLY A 83 -8.73 -0.70 5.35
CA GLY A 83 -7.42 -0.88 5.98
C GLY A 83 -6.26 -0.34 5.15
N ASN A 84 -5.11 -0.27 5.79
CA ASN A 84 -3.83 -0.15 5.12
C ASN A 84 -3.04 -1.45 5.31
N PHE A 85 -2.19 -1.79 4.35
CA PHE A 85 -1.02 -2.59 4.65
C PHE A 85 -0.02 -1.74 5.43
N VAL A 86 0.49 -2.29 6.53
CA VAL A 86 1.53 -1.68 7.33
C VAL A 86 2.75 -2.57 7.27
N SER A 87 3.90 -1.99 6.91
CA SER A 87 5.19 -2.67 6.91
C SER A 87 6.15 -1.94 7.84
N ILE A 88 6.77 -2.68 8.76
CA ILE A 88 7.90 -2.23 9.57
C ILE A 88 9.14 -2.87 8.97
N CYS A 89 10.06 -2.04 8.51
CA CYS A 89 11.28 -2.49 7.85
C CYS A 89 12.52 -1.89 8.52
N THR A 90 13.65 -2.59 8.45
CA THR A 90 14.95 -2.12 8.92
C THR A 90 15.96 -2.04 7.79
N THR A 91 16.86 -1.07 7.85
CA THR A 91 17.97 -0.97 6.89
C THR A 91 19.00 -2.04 7.20
N VAL A 92 19.28 -2.93 6.25
CA VAL A 92 20.39 -3.88 6.36
C VAL A 92 21.72 -3.20 6.09
N SER A 93 22.76 -3.59 6.83
CA SER A 93 24.13 -3.20 6.51
C SER A 93 24.51 -3.79 5.16
N VAL A 94 24.74 -2.95 4.16
CA VAL A 94 25.39 -3.40 2.93
C VAL A 94 26.86 -3.64 3.28
N THR A 95 27.23 -4.89 3.57
CA THR A 95 28.63 -5.29 3.53
C THR A 95 29.06 -5.28 2.07
N SER A 96 29.72 -4.20 1.65
CA SER A 96 30.40 -4.17 0.35
C SER A 96 31.41 -5.30 0.32
N LYS A 97 31.11 -6.38 -0.42
CA LYS A 97 32.16 -7.31 -0.84
C LYS A 97 33.02 -6.55 -1.85
N GLN A 98 34.12 -5.99 -1.37
CA GLN A 98 35.21 -5.56 -2.24
C GLN A 98 35.67 -6.79 -3.03
N LYS A 99 35.57 -6.70 -4.37
CA LYS A 99 36.27 -7.57 -5.29
C LYS A 99 37.59 -6.92 -5.66
#